data_AF-A0A961QTD5-F1
#
_entry.id   AF-A0A961QTD5-F1
#
_cell.length_a   1.000
_cell.length_b   1.000
_cell.length_c   1.000
_cell.angle_alpha   90.00
_cell.angle_beta   90.00
_cell.angle_gamma   90.00
#
_symmetry.space_group_name_H-M   'P 1'
#
loop_
_entity.id
_entity.type
_entity.pdbx_description
1 polymer ?
#
loop_
_entity_poly.entity_id
_entity_poly.type
_entity_poly.pdbx_seq_one_letter_code
_entity_poly.pdbx_strand_id
1 'polypeptide(L)' 'SERAAVEMPTHANALALLAACYEELGRHGPAVDTIAALRRASADFTVGYVRRTLPFAKQKDRDRLCSLLTDAGLPE' A
#
# COMPACT_ATOMS: atom_id res chain seq x y z
N SER A 1 -24.25 -18.00 8.87
CA SER A 1 -24.13 -16.89 7.90
C SER A 1 -22.66 -16.55 7.79
N GLU A 2 -21.90 -17.41 7.12
CA GLU A 2 -20.51 -17.64 7.47
C GLU A 2 -19.71 -17.87 6.19
N ARG A 3 -18.93 -16.86 5.79
CA ARG A 3 -17.55 -17.02 5.32
C ARG A 3 -17.06 -15.68 4.78
N ALA A 4 -16.05 -15.18 5.47
CA ALA A 4 -15.17 -14.12 5.03
C ALA A 4 -14.86 -14.29 3.54
N ALA A 5 -15.29 -13.31 2.74
CA ALA A 5 -14.60 -13.03 1.50
C ALA A 5 -13.17 -12.69 1.91
N VAL A 6 -12.26 -13.61 1.66
CA VAL A 6 -10.82 -13.38 1.78
C VAL A 6 -10.54 -12.14 0.94
N GLU A 7 -10.34 -10.99 1.58
CA GLU A 7 -9.88 -9.76 0.93
C GLU A 7 -8.67 -10.16 0.09
N MET A 8 -8.81 -10.13 -1.24
CA MET A 8 -7.77 -10.63 -2.13
C MET A 8 -6.52 -9.79 -1.89
N PRO A 9 -5.45 -10.33 -1.27
CA PRO A 9 -4.26 -9.55 -0.93
C PRO A 9 -3.59 -8.96 -2.18
N THR A 10 -3.82 -9.60 -3.34
CA THR A 10 -3.40 -9.17 -4.66
C THR A 10 -3.96 -7.81 -5.05
N HIS A 11 -5.18 -7.46 -4.64
CA HIS A 11 -5.77 -6.17 -4.97
C HIS A 11 -5.19 -5.04 -4.11
N ALA A 12 -5.04 -5.28 -2.80
CA ALA A 12 -4.45 -4.31 -1.87
C ALA A 12 -2.98 -4.03 -2.20
N ASN A 13 -2.19 -5.07 -2.50
CA ASN A 13 -0.80 -4.93 -2.93
C ASN A 13 -0.70 -4.11 -4.23
N ALA A 14 -1.59 -4.33 -5.20
CA ALA A 14 -1.59 -3.58 -6.45
C ALA A 14 -1.94 -2.10 -6.23
N LEU A 15 -2.92 -1.80 -5.36
CA LEU A 15 -3.26 -0.43 -5.00
C LEU A 15 -2.11 0.27 -4.27
N ALA A 16 -1.41 -0.41 -3.37
CA ALA A 16 -0.22 0.12 -2.71
C ALA A 16 0.89 0.47 -3.73
N LEU A 17 1.21 -0.46 -4.63
CA LEU A 17 2.21 -0.19 -5.68
C LEU A 17 1.80 0.96 -6.61
N LEU A 18 0.51 1.05 -6.96
CA LEU A 18 0.00 2.15 -7.78
C LEU A 18 0.11 3.50 -7.06
N ALA A 19 -0.24 3.56 -5.77
CA ALA A 19 -0.10 4.77 -4.97
C ALA A 19 1.37 5.22 -4.90
N ALA A 20 2.29 4.29 -4.65
CA ALA A 20 3.71 4.57 -4.63
C ALA A 20 4.24 5.05 -5.99
N CYS A 21 3.78 4.47 -7.10
CA CYS A 21 4.12 4.95 -8.44
C CYS A 21 3.58 6.37 -8.70
N TYR A 22 2.37 6.69 -8.25
CA TYR A 22 1.86 8.06 -8.36
C TYR A 22 2.68 9.04 -7.52
N GLU A 23 3.03 8.67 -6.29
CA GLU A 23 3.84 9.51 -5.42
C GLU A 23 5.23 9.77 -5.99
N GLU A 24 5.90 8.72 -6.49
CA GLU A 24 7.22 8.81 -7.13
C GLU A 24 7.20 9.71 -8.39
N LEU A 25 6.06 9.79 -9.08
CA LEU A 25 5.87 10.67 -10.24
C LEU A 25 5.45 12.11 -9.86
N GLY A 26 5.40 12.44 -8.57
CA GLY A 26 4.93 13.75 -8.07
C GLY A 26 3.42 13.95 -8.21
N ARG A 27 2.65 12.86 -8.46
CA ARG A 27 1.19 12.89 -8.58
C ARG A 27 0.54 12.63 -7.22
N HIS A 28 0.80 13.52 -6.26
CA HIS A 28 0.38 13.38 -4.85
C HIS A 28 -1.13 13.19 -4.67
N GLY A 29 -1.97 13.95 -5.40
CA GLY A 29 -3.44 13.80 -5.31
C GLY A 29 -3.92 12.39 -5.66
N PRO A 30 -3.61 11.88 -6.86
CA PRO A 30 -3.87 10.48 -7.23
C PRO A 30 -3.27 9.44 -6.27
N ALA A 31 -2.10 9.71 -5.69
CA ALA A 31 -1.51 8.82 -4.69
C ALA A 31 -2.40 8.72 -3.44
N VAL A 32 -2.81 9.85 -2.87
CA VAL A 32 -3.74 9.93 -1.72
C VAL A 32 -5.07 9.26 -2.02
N ASP A 33 -5.67 9.51 -3.19
CA ASP A 33 -6.93 8.88 -3.60
C ASP A 33 -6.81 7.35 -3.68
N THR A 34 -5.65 6.87 -4.17
CA THR A 34 -5.34 5.44 -4.26
C THR A 34 -5.14 4.82 -2.89
N ILE A 35 -4.48 5.51 -1.95
CA ILE A 35 -4.40 5.08 -0.54
C ILE A 35 -5.79 5.02 0.10
N ALA A 36 -6.68 5.97 -0.18
CA ALA A 36 -8.05 5.92 0.32
C ALA A 36 -8.81 4.70 -0.23
N ALA A 37 -8.60 4.33 -1.49
CA ALA A 37 -9.16 3.11 -2.07
C ALA A 37 -8.56 1.84 -1.43
N LEU A 38 -7.25 1.82 -1.21
CA LEU A 38 -6.55 0.74 -0.52
C LEU A 38 -7.15 0.50 0.87
N ARG A 39 -7.33 1.55 1.67
CA ARG A 39 -7.89 1.43 3.03
C ARG A 39 -9.36 1.01 3.05
N ARG A 40 -10.13 1.30 1.99
CA ARG A 40 -11.50 0.77 1.83
C ARG A 40 -11.49 -0.72 1.47
N ALA A 41 -10.50 -1.17 0.72
CA ALA A 41 -10.36 -2.56 0.29
C ALA A 41 -9.71 -3.45 1.35
N SER A 42 -8.86 -2.88 2.20
CA SER A 42 -8.24 -3.55 3.34
C SER A 42 -7.82 -2.51 4.38
N ALA A 43 -8.58 -2.40 5.47
CA ALA A 43 -8.36 -1.40 6.51
C ALA A 43 -7.07 -1.67 7.32
N ASP A 44 -6.64 -2.93 7.37
CA ASP A 44 -5.44 -3.39 8.08
C ASP A 44 -4.16 -3.26 7.25
N PHE A 45 -4.26 -2.77 6.01
CA PHE A 45 -3.10 -2.54 5.17
C PHE A 45 -2.36 -1.27 5.63
N THR A 46 -1.23 -1.47 6.30
CA THR A 46 -0.38 -0.39 6.83
C THR A 46 1.05 -0.48 6.30
N VAL A 47 1.85 0.57 6.51
CA VAL A 47 3.29 0.54 6.21
C VAL A 47 3.97 -0.57 7.03
N GLY A 48 3.57 -0.77 8.29
CA GLY A 48 4.03 -1.89 9.10
C GLY A 48 3.66 -3.27 8.54
N TYR A 49 2.49 -3.42 7.89
CA TYR A 49 2.16 -4.65 7.15
C TYR A 49 3.11 -4.83 5.96
N VAL A 50 3.34 -3.79 5.17
CA VAL A 50 4.27 -3.81 4.03
C VAL A 50 5.67 -4.26 4.45
N ARG A 51 6.20 -3.70 5.56
CA ARG A 51 7.54 -4.04 6.06
C ARG A 51 7.70 -5.51 6.45
N ARG A 52 6.64 -6.12 6.98
CA ARG A 52 6.63 -7.48 7.53
C ARG A 52 6.31 -8.53 6.47
N THR A 53 5.45 -8.19 5.52
CA THR A 53 4.79 -9.18 4.67
C THR A 53 5.28 -9.17 3.22
N LEU A 54 5.71 -8.02 2.67
CA LEU A 54 6.11 -7.98 1.26
C LEU A 54 7.56 -8.48 1.09
N PRO A 55 7.78 -9.50 0.25
CA PRO A 55 9.10 -10.09 0.03
C PRO A 55 9.92 -9.22 -0.93
N PHE A 56 10.71 -8.30 -0.39
CA PHE A 56 11.69 -7.55 -1.17
C PHE A 56 13.06 -8.21 -1.07
N ALA A 57 13.69 -8.46 -2.23
CA ALA A 57 15.05 -8.99 -2.29
C ALA A 57 16.09 -8.02 -1.72
N LYS A 58 15.83 -6.71 -1.79
CA LYS A 58 16.72 -5.66 -1.29
C LYS A 58 16.00 -4.80 -0.28
N GLN A 59 16.59 -4.64 0.90
CA GLN A 59 16.06 -3.80 1.97
C GLN A 59 15.80 -2.36 1.51
N LYS A 60 16.72 -1.77 0.73
CA LYS A 60 16.56 -0.41 0.21
C LYS A 60 15.30 -0.21 -0.65
N ASP A 61 14.87 -1.23 -1.39
CA ASP A 61 13.73 -1.13 -2.29
C ASP A 61 12.43 -1.17 -1.48
N ARG A 62 12.40 -2.00 -0.43
CA ARG A 62 11.32 -2.01 0.57
C ARG A 62 11.22 -0.69 1.31
N ASP A 63 12.36 -0.18 1.78
CA ASP A 63 12.39 1.04 2.58
C ASP A 63 11.96 2.25 1.73
N ARG A 64 12.35 2.30 0.45
CA ARG A 64 11.82 3.28 -0.52
C ARG A 64 10.31 3.16 -0.69
N LEU A 65 9.78 1.94 -0.91
CA LEU A 65 8.34 1.75 -1.02
C LEU A 65 7.60 2.24 0.24
N CYS A 66 8.14 1.92 1.43
CA CYS A 66 7.55 2.37 2.69
C CYS A 66 7.54 3.90 2.79
N SER A 67 8.60 4.58 2.37
CA SER A 67 8.65 6.05 2.33
C SER A 67 7.56 6.61 1.42
N LEU A 68 7.49 6.16 0.16
CA LEU A 68 6.49 6.63 -0.80
C LEU A 68 5.05 6.41 -0.31
N LEU A 69 4.78 5.27 0.32
CA LEU A 69 3.46 4.99 0.88
C LEU A 69 3.14 5.87 2.09
N THR A 70 4.14 6.16 2.93
CA THR A 70 4.00 7.07 4.06
C THR A 70 3.71 8.49 3.56
N ASP A 71 4.46 8.94 2.55
CA ASP A 71 4.30 10.26 1.93
C ASP A 71 2.91 10.40 1.25
N ALA A 72 2.41 9.31 0.64
CA ALA A 72 1.06 9.22 0.10
C ALA A 72 -0.05 9.11 1.17
N GLY A 73 0.30 9.04 2.46
CA GLY A 73 -0.65 9.06 3.58
C GLY A 73 -1.09 7.69 4.11
N LEU A 74 -0.39 6.60 3.79
CA LEU A 74 -0.63 5.29 4.40
C LEU A 74 -0.18 5.32 5.87
N PRO A 75 -1.02 4.92 6.84
CA PRO A 75 -0.63 4.86 8.25
C PRO A 75 0.37 3.74 8.53
N GLU A 76 1.03 3.84 9.68
CA GLU A 76 1.99 2.85 10.18
C GLU A 76 1.39 1.51 10.61
#